data_AF-A0A3P3U1H9-F1
#
_entry.id   AF-A0A3P3U1H9-F1
#
_cell.length_a   1.000
_cell.length_b   1.000
_cell.length_c   1.000
_cell.angle_alpha   90.00
_cell.angle_beta   90.00
_cell.angle_gamma   90.00
#
_symmetry.space_group_name_H-M   'P 1'
#
loop_
_entity.id
_entity.type
_entity.pdbx_description
1 polymer ?
#
loop_
_entity_poly.entity_id
_entity_poly.type
_entity_poly.pdbx_seq_one_letter_code
_entity_poly.pdbx_strand_id
1 'polypeptide(L)'
;MKELALTKDQYDRIMSAVWVMHRFGGLSDEAWDNPELMDKCKNIKYVRPNWDMRDGLCFSIRFDGLFGKDGTITFNSGYGETVPMYDRIMEWLNSSMVKEK
;
A
#
# COMPACT_ATOMS: atom_id res chain seq x y z
N MET A 1 -0.20 -7.32 -22.26
CA MET A 1 0.40 -7.84 -21.01
C MET A 1 0.04 -6.88 -19.89
N LYS A 2 -0.29 -7.35 -18.69
CA LYS A 2 -0.43 -6.46 -17.54
C LYS A 2 0.97 -5.97 -17.14
N GLU A 3 1.13 -4.66 -16.97
CA GLU A 3 2.36 -4.06 -16.45
C GLU A 3 2.60 -4.59 -15.02
N LEU A 4 3.76 -5.19 -14.77
CA LEU A 4 4.09 -5.71 -13.43
C LEU A 4 4.58 -4.61 -12.49
N ALA A 5 5.33 -3.65 -13.04
CA ALA A 5 5.79 -2.45 -12.36
C ALA A 5 4.67 -1.41 -12.26
N LEU A 6 4.81 -0.48 -11.32
CA LEU A 6 3.83 0.58 -11.12
C LEU A 6 4.03 1.72 -12.11
N THR A 7 2.96 2.10 -12.80
CA THR A 7 2.90 3.38 -13.51
C THR A 7 2.65 4.53 -12.51
N LYS A 8 2.87 5.78 -12.95
CA LYS A 8 2.56 6.97 -12.14
C LYS A 8 1.08 7.03 -11.72
N ASP A 9 0.18 6.74 -12.65
CA ASP A 9 -1.27 6.73 -12.37
C ASP A 9 -1.66 5.66 -11.34
N GLN A 10 -1.06 4.48 -11.41
CA GLN A 10 -1.28 3.42 -10.42
C GLN A 10 -0.74 3.83 -9.05
N TYR A 11 0.44 4.47 -9.00
CA TYR A 11 0.99 5.01 -7.78
C TYR A 11 0.08 6.08 -7.16
N ASP A 12 -0.48 7.00 -7.95
CA ASP A 12 -1.36 8.06 -7.44
C ASP A 12 -2.67 7.50 -6.87
N ARG A 13 -3.20 6.44 -7.47
CA ARG A 13 -4.33 5.67 -6.93
C ARG A 13 -3.97 4.99 -5.61
N ILE A 14 -2.78 4.39 -5.52
CA ILE A 14 -2.26 3.81 -4.27
C ILE A 14 -2.15 4.90 -3.20
N MET A 15 -1.60 6.07 -3.50
CA MET A 15 -1.47 7.16 -2.53
C MET A 15 -2.82 7.68 -2.05
N SER A 16 -3.82 7.73 -2.94
CA SER A 16 -5.21 8.05 -2.57
C SER A 16 -5.82 6.98 -1.65
N ALA A 17 -5.58 5.70 -1.94
CA ALA A 17 -6.03 4.60 -1.10
C ALA A 17 -5.31 4.57 0.27
N VAL A 18 -4.00 4.84 0.29
CA VAL A 18 -3.22 5.01 1.52
C VAL A 18 -3.83 6.12 2.34
N TRP A 19 -4.17 7.27 1.75
CA TRP A 19 -4.79 8.37 2.47
C TRP A 19 -6.06 7.92 3.21
N VAL A 20 -6.96 7.22 2.53
CA VAL A 20 -8.21 6.70 3.11
C VAL A 20 -7.94 5.66 4.21
N MET A 21 -6.99 4.76 3.99
CA MET A 21 -6.71 3.65 4.92
C MET A 21 -5.67 4.02 5.99
N HIS A 22 -5.15 5.24 5.99
CA HIS A 22 -4.11 5.65 6.95
C HIS A 22 -4.74 6.11 8.26
N ARG A 23 -4.24 5.57 9.38
CA ARG A 23 -4.70 5.91 10.75
C ARG A 23 -4.78 7.42 11.04
N PHE A 24 -3.93 8.23 10.42
CA PHE A 24 -3.93 9.69 10.62
C PHE A 24 -4.33 10.49 9.37
N GLY A 25 -4.65 9.82 8.25
CA GLY A 25 -5.00 10.47 6.98
C GLY A 25 -6.49 10.45 6.67
N GLY A 26 -7.14 9.28 6.87
CA GLY A 26 -8.50 9.02 6.43
C GLY A 26 -9.52 8.83 7.55
N LEU A 27 -9.10 8.91 8.81
CA LEU A 27 -10.02 8.99 9.93
C LEU A 27 -10.63 10.39 10.00
N SER A 28 -11.51 10.72 9.05
CA SER A 28 -12.65 11.60 9.37
C SER A 28 -13.42 10.96 10.52
N ASP A 29 -14.14 11.73 11.32
CA ASP A 29 -14.91 11.22 12.46
C ASP A 29 -15.78 9.99 12.08
N GLU A 30 -16.21 9.91 10.82
CA GLU A 30 -16.96 8.79 10.22
C GLU A 30 -16.22 7.44 10.22
N ALA A 31 -14.90 7.43 10.10
CA ALA A 31 -14.13 6.19 10.06
C ALA A 31 -13.71 5.73 11.46
N TRP A 32 -13.66 6.62 12.47
CA TRP A 32 -13.56 6.21 13.88
C TRP A 32 -14.79 5.42 14.33
N ASP A 33 -15.96 5.79 13.82
CA ASP A 33 -17.24 5.14 14.09
C ASP A 33 -17.56 3.99 13.12
N ASN A 34 -16.68 3.69 12.16
CA ASN A 34 -16.83 2.59 11.21
C ASN A 34 -15.84 1.44 11.52
N PRO A 35 -16.31 0.36 12.18
CA PRO A 35 -15.46 -0.77 12.55
C PRO A 35 -14.78 -1.46 11.36
N GLU A 36 -15.42 -1.50 10.18
CA GLU A 36 -14.86 -2.14 8.99
C GLU A 36 -13.69 -1.34 8.39
N LEU A 37 -13.73 -0.01 8.49
CA LEU A 37 -12.62 0.84 8.07
C LEU A 37 -11.48 0.80 9.08
N MET A 38 -11.79 0.84 10.38
CA MET A 38 -10.81 0.67 11.46
C MET A 38 -10.05 -0.65 11.34
N ASP A 39 -10.73 -1.72 10.95
CA ASP A 39 -10.11 -3.03 10.75
C ASP A 39 -9.08 -3.05 9.61
N LYS A 40 -9.29 -2.22 8.58
CA LYS A 40 -8.39 -2.12 7.42
C LYS A 40 -7.29 -1.06 7.61
N CYS A 41 -7.42 -0.20 8.62
CA CYS A 41 -6.49 0.92 8.82
C CYS A 41 -5.03 0.47 8.97
N LYS A 42 -4.15 1.01 8.13
CA LYS A 42 -2.72 0.77 8.16
C LYS A 42 -1.99 1.91 8.87
N ASN A 43 -1.01 1.54 9.70
CA ASN A 43 -0.09 2.50 10.32
C ASN A 43 1.09 2.75 9.36
N ILE A 44 0.95 3.65 8.39
CA ILE A 44 1.96 3.93 7.33
C ILE A 44 2.58 5.30 7.56
N LYS A 45 3.79 5.35 8.12
CA LYS A 45 4.52 6.60 8.34
C LYS A 45 5.23 7.11 7.09
N TYR A 46 5.85 6.20 6.33
CA TYR A 46 6.62 6.55 5.14
C TYR A 46 6.25 5.63 3.97
N VAL A 47 6.18 6.22 2.78
CA VAL A 47 6.07 5.51 1.51
C VAL A 47 7.32 5.82 0.69
N ARG A 48 8.06 4.78 0.29
CA ARG A 48 9.34 4.89 -0.42
C ARG A 48 9.27 4.15 -1.76
N PRO A 49 8.83 4.82 -2.83
CA PRO A 49 8.86 4.25 -4.17
C PRO A 49 10.27 4.29 -4.76
N ASN A 50 10.60 3.29 -5.57
CA ASN A 50 11.83 3.19 -6.33
C ASN A 50 11.53 3.29 -7.82
N TRP A 51 11.70 4.51 -8.35
CA TRP A 51 11.44 4.85 -9.76
C TRP A 51 12.67 4.59 -10.61
N ASP A 52 12.49 3.89 -11.72
CA ASP A 52 13.49 3.80 -12.77
C ASP A 52 13.39 5.05 -13.65
N MET A 53 14.51 5.75 -13.79
CA MET A 53 14.59 6.97 -14.59
C MET A 53 14.57 6.72 -16.10
N ARG A 54 14.73 5.46 -16.54
CA ARG A 54 14.78 5.08 -17.97
C ARG A 54 13.40 4.99 -18.60
N ASP A 55 12.47 4.34 -17.90
CA ASP A 55 11.11 4.09 -18.39
C ASP A 55 10.02 4.79 -17.55
N GLY A 56 10.40 5.40 -16.41
CA GLY A 56 9.46 6.09 -15.54
C GLY A 56 8.56 5.15 -14.73
N LEU A 57 8.89 3.86 -14.66
CA LEU A 57 8.15 2.86 -13.89
C LEU A 57 8.72 2.70 -12.49
N CYS A 58 7.87 2.37 -11.52
CA CYS A 58 8.28 2.07 -10.15
C CYS A 58 8.38 0.56 -9.97
N PHE A 59 9.59 0.07 -9.73
CA PHE A 59 9.89 -1.37 -9.66
C PHE A 59 9.84 -1.92 -8.25
N SER A 60 9.88 -1.06 -7.24
CA SER A 60 9.61 -1.46 -5.87
C SER A 60 9.05 -0.32 -5.05
N ILE A 61 8.27 -0.64 -4.03
CA ILE A 61 7.72 0.33 -3.10
C ILE A 61 7.71 -0.26 -1.70
N ARG A 62 8.19 0.53 -0.75
CA ARG A 62 8.27 0.16 0.66
C ARG A 62 7.39 1.06 1.51
N PHE A 63 6.60 0.46 2.40
CA PHE A 63 5.77 1.15 3.37
C PHE A 63 6.34 0.90 4.76
N ASP A 64 6.76 1.95 5.47
CA ASP A 64 7.30 1.87 6.84
C ASP A 64 6.24 2.34 7.85
N GLY A 65 6.06 1.64 8.97
CA GLY A 65 5.06 1.91 10.02
C GLY A 65 5.62 2.31 11.39
N LEU A 66 4.72 2.56 12.36
CA LEU A 66 5.05 3.13 13.68
C LEU A 66 5.22 2.12 14.84
N PHE A 67 4.61 0.93 14.78
CA PHE A 67 4.59 -0.01 15.92
C PHE A 67 4.76 -1.47 15.49
N GLY A 68 5.67 -2.19 16.16
CA GLY A 68 5.86 -3.65 16.03
C GLY A 68 7.07 -4.10 15.19
N LYS A 69 7.52 -5.35 15.42
CA LYS A 69 8.67 -6.01 14.78
C LYS A 69 8.57 -6.12 13.25
N ASP A 70 7.38 -5.93 12.69
CA ASP A 70 7.00 -6.07 11.28
C ASP A 70 6.63 -4.75 10.61
N GLY A 71 7.13 -3.61 11.13
CA GLY A 71 6.77 -2.26 10.68
C GLY A 71 7.27 -1.87 9.29
N THR A 72 7.50 -2.82 8.38
CA THR A 72 7.91 -2.55 7.01
C THR A 72 7.37 -3.62 6.08
N ILE A 73 6.66 -3.21 5.02
CA ILE A 73 6.26 -4.09 3.93
C ILE A 73 6.83 -3.57 2.61
N THR A 74 7.35 -4.48 1.79
CA THR A 74 7.96 -4.15 0.50
C THR A 74 7.30 -4.95 -0.60
N PHE A 75 6.96 -4.28 -1.69
CA PHE A 75 6.50 -4.90 -2.92
C PHE A 75 7.53 -4.64 -4.02
N ASN A 76 7.81 -5.64 -4.85
CA ASN A 76 8.76 -5.54 -5.96
C ASN A 76 8.14 -6.13 -7.23
N SER A 77 8.36 -5.52 -8.39
CA SER A 77 8.10 -6.12 -9.70
C SER A 77 9.40 -6.70 -10.26
N GLY A 78 9.76 -7.89 -9.78
CA GLY A 78 11.02 -8.56 -10.10
C GLY A 78 10.82 -9.91 -10.80
N TYR A 79 11.94 -10.60 -11.02
CA TYR A 79 11.96 -11.90 -11.69
C TYR A 79 11.15 -12.95 -10.91
N GLY A 80 10.15 -13.54 -11.56
CA GLY A 80 9.26 -14.55 -10.98
C GLY A 80 7.90 -14.02 -10.51
N GLU A 81 7.69 -12.70 -10.48
CA GLU A 81 6.39 -12.13 -10.15
C GLU A 81 5.43 -12.22 -11.35
N THR A 82 4.25 -12.79 -11.12
CA THR A 82 3.20 -12.94 -12.14
C THR A 82 2.01 -12.03 -11.88
N VAL A 83 1.89 -11.50 -10.66
CA VAL A 83 0.81 -10.60 -10.24
C VAL A 83 1.33 -9.16 -10.23
N PRO A 84 0.64 -8.22 -10.90
CA PRO A 84 0.99 -6.80 -10.88
C PRO A 84 1.20 -6.26 -9.47
N MET A 85 2.22 -5.42 -9.30
CA MET A 85 2.50 -4.79 -8.02
C MET A 85 1.31 -3.94 -7.52
N TYR A 86 0.59 -3.29 -8.43
CA TYR A 86 -0.64 -2.57 -8.11
C TYR A 86 -1.69 -3.45 -7.43
N ASP A 87 -1.99 -4.62 -8.00
CA ASP A 87 -3.02 -5.53 -7.52
C ASP A 87 -2.68 -6.00 -6.09
N ARG A 88 -1.41 -6.39 -5.86
CA ARG A 88 -0.92 -6.84 -4.53
C ARG A 88 -0.97 -5.75 -3.47
N ILE A 89 -0.64 -4.50 -3.83
CA ILE A 89 -0.69 -3.38 -2.88
C ILE A 89 -2.14 -3.05 -2.53
N MET A 90 -3.03 -3.00 -3.52
CA MET A 90 -4.44 -2.72 -3.28
C MET A 90 -5.09 -3.82 -2.45
N GLU A 91 -4.75 -5.08 -2.69
CA GLU A 91 -5.19 -6.21 -1.85
C GLU A 91 -4.71 -6.02 -0.40
N TRP A 92 -3.43 -5.72 -0.20
CA TRP A 92 -2.88 -5.46 1.13
C TRP A 92 -3.56 -4.27 1.83
N LEU A 93 -3.78 -3.14 1.14
CA LEU A 93 -4.45 -1.96 1.70
C LEU A 93 -5.90 -2.25 2.11
N ASN A 94 -6.59 -3.12 1.37
CA ASN A 94 -7.98 -3.50 1.66
C ASN A 94 -8.11 -4.68 2.64
N SER A 95 -7.00 -5.34 2.97
CA SER A 95 -6.98 -6.46 3.93
C SER A 95 -7.17 -6.00 5.37
N SER A 96 -7.84 -6.84 6.16
CA SER A 96 -7.93 -6.70 7.61
C SER A 96 -6.53 -6.74 8.27
N MET A 97 -6.31 -5.88 9.27
CA MET A 97 -5.18 -5.96 10.18
C MET A 97 -5.38 -7.02 11.28
N VAL A 98 -6.63 -7.41 11.52
CA VAL A 98 -7.00 -8.49 12.44
C VAL A 98 -6.95 -9.81 11.68
N LYS A 99 -5.74 -10.30 11.37
CA LYS A 99 -5.64 -11.70 10.93
C LYS A 99 -5.74 -12.65 12.12
N GLU A 100 -6.82 -13.43 12.07
CA GLU A 100 -7.02 -14.81 12.55
C GLU A 100 -6.03 -15.30 13.63
N LYS A 101 -6.57 -15.50 14.83
CA LYS A 101 -5.94 -16.33 15.87
C LYS A 101 -5.83 -17.77 15.42
#